data_AF-A0AAN7D6I7-F1
#
_entry.id   AF-A0AAN7D6I7-F1
#
_cell.length_a   1.000
_cell.length_b   1.000
_cell.length_c   1.000
_cell.angle_alpha   90.00
_cell.angle_beta   90.00
_cell.angle_gamma   90.00
#
_symmetry.space_group_name_H-M   'P 1'
#
loop_
_entity.id
_entity.type
_entity.pdbx_description
1 polymer ?
#
loop_
_entity_poly.entity_id
_entity_poly.type
_entity_poly.pdbx_seq_one_letter_code
_entity_poly.pdbx_strand_id
1 'polypeptide(L)'
;MKSARRSLKDTSDNKRRWRDKFKEQCNDRMKMARQEQISKLRENQWMTKVLQQEWIQFKMDNEEAMRKEGIDDMDSLIEQSMLDDEAEMYLRQEEEGLDQALEELYQTVACVNCQKAALTSSQIKGVPVLACPQCGFYATETCLSTILNASHGHATYCHGLISYSLEPGTDDTIIAACNICDLWDMFNM
;
A
#
# COMPACT_ATOMS: atom_id res chain seq x y z
N MET A 1 1.09 -53.23 -57.74
CA MET A 1 0.22 -52.41 -56.87
C MET A 1 0.05 -53.07 -55.51
N LYS A 2 0.73 -52.59 -54.44
CA LYS A 2 0.45 -52.98 -53.05
C LYS A 2 0.54 -51.76 -52.12
N SER A 3 -0.64 -51.35 -51.68
CA SER A 3 -1.00 -50.85 -50.34
C SER A 3 -0.46 -49.50 -49.83
N ALA A 4 -1.11 -48.42 -50.26
CA ALA A 4 -1.20 -47.16 -49.50
C ALA A 4 -2.02 -47.29 -48.19
N ARG A 5 -2.62 -48.45 -47.91
CA ARG A 5 -3.43 -48.70 -46.70
C ARG A 5 -2.63 -48.98 -45.42
N ARG A 6 -1.32 -49.22 -45.50
CA ARG A 6 -0.49 -49.45 -44.29
C ARG A 6 -0.07 -48.16 -43.57
N SER A 7 -0.02 -47.02 -44.26
CA SER A 7 0.51 -45.76 -43.70
C SER A 7 -0.47 -44.95 -42.82
N LEU A 8 -1.78 -45.17 -42.98
CA LEU A 8 -2.82 -44.42 -42.23
C LEU A 8 -3.03 -44.95 -40.80
N LYS A 9 -2.71 -46.23 -40.54
CA LYS A 9 -2.84 -46.84 -39.21
C LYS A 9 -1.71 -46.41 -38.27
N ASP A 10 -0.49 -46.35 -38.79
CA ASP A 10 0.73 -45.93 -38.07
C ASP A 10 0.68 -44.48 -37.58
N THR A 11 0.10 -43.58 -38.38
CA THR A 11 -0.05 -42.16 -38.02
C THR A 11 -1.13 -41.93 -36.95
N SER A 12 -2.18 -42.75 -36.93
CA SER A 12 -3.21 -42.73 -35.88
C SER A 12 -2.67 -43.23 -34.54
N ASP A 13 -1.92 -44.34 -34.56
CA ASP A 13 -1.32 -44.93 -33.36
C ASP A 13 -0.22 -44.04 -32.77
N ASN A 14 0.61 -43.39 -33.60
CA ASN A 14 1.58 -42.41 -33.13
C ASN A 14 0.92 -41.17 -32.52
N LYS A 15 -0.17 -40.66 -33.12
CA LYS A 15 -0.95 -39.55 -32.54
C LYS A 15 -1.58 -39.94 -31.21
N ARG A 16 -2.04 -41.19 -31.06
CA ARG A 16 -2.57 -41.71 -29.80
C ARG A 16 -1.48 -41.78 -28.73
N ARG A 17 -0.34 -42.38 -29.03
CA ARG A 17 0.81 -42.47 -28.11
C ARG A 17 1.31 -41.10 -27.68
N TRP A 18 1.38 -40.13 -28.59
CA TRP A 18 1.78 -38.77 -28.26
C TRP A 18 0.78 -38.09 -27.32
N ARG A 19 -0.54 -38.24 -27.58
CA ARG A 19 -1.58 -37.70 -26.68
C ARG A 19 -1.54 -38.34 -25.30
N ASP A 20 -1.33 -39.65 -25.23
CA ASP A 20 -1.26 -40.37 -23.96
C ASP A 20 -0.03 -39.92 -23.15
N LYS A 21 1.14 -39.79 -23.81
CA LYS A 21 2.36 -39.25 -23.21
C LYS A 21 2.20 -37.80 -22.75
N PHE A 22 1.52 -36.96 -23.54
CA PHE A 22 1.25 -35.58 -23.18
C PHE A 22 0.32 -35.48 -21.96
N LYS A 23 -0.74 -36.30 -21.92
CA LYS A 23 -1.64 -36.38 -20.76
C LYS A 23 -0.91 -36.84 -19.50
N GLU A 24 -0.04 -37.84 -19.62
CA GLU A 24 0.80 -38.32 -18.53
C GLU A 24 1.71 -37.21 -18.00
N GLN A 25 2.42 -36.51 -18.88
CA GLN A 25 3.27 -35.38 -18.50
C GLN A 25 2.50 -34.24 -17.83
N CYS A 26 1.29 -33.92 -18.30
CA CYS A 26 0.45 -32.92 -17.65
C CYS A 26 -0.01 -33.38 -16.26
N ASN A 27 -0.42 -34.65 -16.12
CA ASN A 27 -0.80 -35.23 -14.83
C ASN A 27 0.37 -35.24 -13.84
N ASP A 28 1.58 -35.57 -14.31
CA ASP A 28 2.77 -35.60 -13.47
C ASP A 28 3.16 -34.19 -13.01
N ARG A 29 3.07 -33.19 -13.88
CA ARG A 29 3.27 -31.78 -13.49
C ARG A 29 2.27 -31.34 -12.43
N MET A 30 0.99 -31.70 -12.58
CA MET A 30 -0.02 -31.40 -11.57
C MET A 30 0.25 -32.10 -10.24
N LYS A 31 0.67 -33.38 -10.26
CA LYS A 31 1.05 -34.12 -9.04
C LYS A 31 2.25 -33.48 -8.34
N MET A 32 3.28 -33.11 -9.09
CA MET A 32 4.47 -32.46 -8.53
C MET A 32 4.14 -31.09 -7.94
N ALA A 33 3.36 -30.26 -8.64
CA ALA A 33 2.93 -28.97 -8.11
C ALA A 33 2.12 -29.10 -6.81
N ARG A 34 1.24 -30.10 -6.73
CA ARG A 34 0.49 -30.39 -5.50
C ARG A 34 1.40 -30.85 -4.36
N GLN A 35 2.39 -31.70 -4.65
CA GLN A 35 3.34 -32.18 -3.66
C GLN A 35 4.24 -31.05 -3.14
N GLU A 36 4.65 -30.12 -4.01
CA GLU A 36 5.42 -28.94 -3.64
C GLU A 36 4.63 -28.02 -2.70
N GLN A 37 3.35 -27.77 -3.01
CA GLN A 37 2.46 -26.99 -2.13
C GLN A 37 2.31 -27.63 -0.74
N ILE A 38 2.12 -28.95 -0.67
CA ILE A 38 2.04 -29.68 0.61
C ILE A 38 3.36 -29.58 1.38
N SER A 39 4.49 -29.67 0.69
CA SER A 39 5.81 -29.58 1.31
C SER A 39 6.06 -28.18 1.90
N LYS A 40 5.74 -27.12 1.16
CA LYS A 40 5.80 -25.73 1.63
C LYS A 40 4.91 -25.49 2.84
N LEU A 41 3.69 -26.04 2.85
CA LEU A 41 2.79 -25.91 4.01
C LEU A 41 3.37 -26.57 5.27
N ARG A 42 3.99 -27.75 5.13
CA ARG A 42 4.63 -28.45 6.26
C ARG A 42 5.85 -27.70 6.78
N GLU A 43 6.66 -27.17 5.87
CA GLU A 43 7.83 -26.35 6.21
C GLU A 43 7.41 -25.08 6.97
N ASN A 44 6.41 -24.35 6.47
CA ASN A 44 5.88 -23.16 7.14
C ASN A 44 5.35 -23.49 8.55
N GLN A 45 4.60 -24.57 8.71
CA GLN A 45 4.10 -25.00 10.02
C GLN A 45 5.24 -25.38 10.98
N TRP A 46 6.31 -25.98 10.47
CA TRP A 46 7.47 -26.35 11.26
C TRP A 46 8.24 -25.09 11.70
N MET A 47 8.46 -24.14 10.79
CA MET A 47 9.07 -22.85 11.09
C MET A 47 8.31 -22.07 12.17
N THR A 48 6.97 -22.06 12.13
CA THR A 48 6.18 -21.42 13.19
C THR A 48 6.45 -22.04 14.57
N LYS A 49 6.60 -23.37 14.64
CA LYS A 49 6.92 -24.06 15.91
C LYS A 49 8.33 -23.76 16.40
N VAL A 50 9.30 -23.70 15.49
CA VAL A 50 10.69 -23.33 15.82
C VAL A 50 10.74 -21.91 16.38
N LEU A 51 10.13 -20.94 15.70
CA LEU A 51 10.07 -19.55 16.18
C LEU A 51 9.38 -19.43 17.55
N GLN A 52 8.31 -20.21 17.78
CA GLN A 52 7.65 -20.22 19.08
C GLN A 52 8.56 -20.79 20.19
N GLN A 53 9.34 -21.82 19.89
CA GLN A 53 10.31 -22.39 20.83
C GLN A 53 11.46 -21.41 21.12
N GLU A 54 12.01 -20.77 20.09
CA GLU A 54 13.05 -19.74 20.23
C GLU A 54 12.55 -18.56 21.06
N TRP A 55 11.31 -18.12 20.85
CA TRP A 55 10.69 -17.05 21.64
C TRP A 55 10.54 -17.42 23.11
N ILE A 56 10.09 -18.64 23.40
CA ILE A 56 9.97 -19.15 24.78
C ILE A 56 11.36 -19.20 25.43
N GLN A 57 12.36 -19.71 24.72
CA GLN A 57 13.72 -19.80 25.23
C GLN A 57 14.31 -18.41 25.50
N PHE A 58 14.17 -17.47 24.57
CA PHE A 58 14.59 -16.08 24.74
C PHE A 58 13.95 -15.44 25.98
N LYS A 59 12.65 -15.64 26.18
CA LYS A 59 11.95 -15.12 27.36
C LYS A 59 12.51 -15.71 28.66
N MET A 60 12.73 -17.02 28.70
CA MET A 60 13.32 -17.69 29.87
C MET A 60 14.74 -17.19 30.17
N ASP A 61 15.58 -17.07 29.14
CA ASP A 61 16.97 -16.60 29.30
C ASP A 61 16.99 -15.15 29.80
N ASN A 62 16.10 -14.30 29.29
CA ASN A 62 15.98 -12.91 29.71
C ASN A 62 15.47 -12.80 31.17
N GLU A 63 14.44 -13.56 31.54
CA GLU A 63 13.95 -13.62 32.92
C GLU A 63 15.00 -14.17 33.90
N GLU A 64 15.85 -15.11 33.47
CA GLU A 64 16.96 -15.59 34.28
C GLU A 64 18.09 -14.55 34.39
N ALA A 65 18.40 -13.82 33.33
CA ALA A 65 19.37 -12.73 33.35
C ALA A 65 18.92 -11.61 34.31
N MET A 66 17.66 -11.17 34.21
CA MET A 66 17.08 -10.16 35.10
C MET A 66 17.13 -10.60 36.57
N ARG A 67 16.78 -11.86 36.87
CA ARG A 67 16.92 -12.42 38.23
C ARG A 67 18.36 -12.45 38.73
N LYS A 68 19.34 -12.73 37.87
CA LYS A 68 20.78 -12.68 38.24
C LYS A 68 21.23 -11.27 38.57
N GLU A 69 20.62 -10.26 37.94
CA GLU A 69 20.86 -8.84 38.23
C GLU A 69 20.04 -8.32 39.41
N GLY A 70 19.24 -9.17 40.07
CA GLY A 70 18.44 -8.81 41.24
C GLY A 70 17.14 -8.08 40.92
N ILE A 71 16.70 -8.13 39.66
CA ILE A 71 15.45 -7.55 39.19
C ILE A 71 14.35 -8.61 39.29
N ASP A 72 13.63 -8.61 40.41
CA ASP A 72 12.57 -9.59 40.71
C ASP A 72 11.15 -9.08 40.36
N ASP A 73 10.97 -7.77 40.17
CA ASP A 73 9.67 -7.16 39.83
C ASP A 73 9.82 -6.11 38.72
N MET A 74 9.61 -6.53 37.48
CA MET A 74 9.71 -5.66 36.29
C MET A 74 8.59 -4.61 36.27
N ASP A 75 7.40 -4.97 36.77
CA ASP A 75 6.25 -4.08 36.80
C ASP A 75 6.50 -2.94 37.79
N SER A 76 7.09 -3.24 38.95
CA SER A 76 7.52 -2.20 39.90
C SER A 76 8.60 -1.27 39.33
N LEU A 77 9.51 -1.76 38.49
CA LEU A 77 10.53 -0.92 37.84
C LEU A 77 9.95 -0.05 36.72
N ILE A 78 8.98 -0.56 35.97
CA ILE A 78 8.25 0.23 34.97
C ILE A 78 7.47 1.35 35.66
N GLU A 79 6.76 1.03 36.74
CA GLU A 79 6.03 2.02 37.53
C GLU A 79 6.96 3.07 38.16
N GLN A 80 8.14 2.66 38.66
CA GLN A 80 9.16 3.60 39.15
C GLN A 80 9.76 4.46 38.04
N SER A 81 10.04 3.88 36.86
CA SER A 81 10.54 4.63 35.71
C SER A 81 9.51 5.64 35.20
N MET A 82 8.21 5.36 35.29
CA MET A 82 7.15 6.32 34.94
C MET A 82 7.01 7.47 35.94
N LEU A 83 7.52 7.31 37.16
CA LEU A 83 7.52 8.33 38.21
C LEU A 83 8.82 9.16 38.22
N ASP A 84 9.82 8.80 37.39
CA ASP A 84 11.05 9.57 37.21
C ASP A 84 10.81 10.76 36.27
N ASP A 85 11.19 11.96 36.71
CA ASP A 85 11.08 13.22 35.96
C ASP A 85 11.71 13.14 34.55
N GLU A 86 12.69 12.25 34.36
CA GLU A 86 13.38 12.02 33.10
C GLU A 86 12.49 11.31 32.06
N ALA A 87 11.62 10.39 32.49
CA ALA A 87 10.64 9.75 31.62
C ALA A 87 9.53 10.73 31.20
N GLU A 88 9.11 11.64 32.08
CA GLU A 88 8.15 12.69 31.73
C GLU A 88 8.73 13.66 30.68
N MET A 89 10.02 13.98 30.78
CA MET A 89 10.73 14.76 29.74
C MET A 89 10.76 14.05 28.39
N TYR A 90 11.05 12.73 28.36
CA TYR A 90 11.03 11.95 27.13
C TYR A 90 9.63 11.88 26.51
N LEU A 91 8.59 11.68 27.32
CA LEU A 91 7.21 11.64 26.86
C LEU A 91 6.75 12.97 26.26
N ARG A 92 7.11 14.11 26.89
CA ARG A 92 6.83 15.44 26.29
C ARG A 92 7.56 15.64 24.97
N GLN A 93 8.80 15.16 24.86
CA GLN A 93 9.58 15.30 23.64
C GLN A 93 9.03 14.43 22.49
N GLU A 94 8.48 13.25 22.80
CA GLU A 94 7.72 12.44 21.84
C GLU A 94 6.41 13.10 21.45
N GLU A 95 5.67 13.69 22.40
CA GLU A 95 4.40 14.39 22.14
C GLU A 95 4.63 15.62 21.23
N GLU A 96 5.65 16.43 21.51
CA GLU A 96 6.05 17.56 20.65
C GLU A 96 6.51 17.10 19.25
N GLY A 97 7.23 15.98 19.16
CA GLY A 97 7.65 15.40 17.87
C GLY A 97 6.48 14.80 17.08
N LEU A 98 5.51 14.21 17.77
CA LEU A 98 4.28 13.70 17.18
C LEU A 98 3.41 14.83 16.63
N ASP A 99 3.26 15.92 17.39
CA ASP A 99 2.50 17.10 16.95
C ASP A 99 3.13 17.74 15.70
N GLN A 100 4.46 17.86 15.64
CA GLN A 100 5.15 18.33 14.43
C GLN A 100 4.93 17.40 13.23
N ALA A 101 5.08 16.09 13.42
CA ALA A 101 4.88 15.12 12.35
C ALA A 101 3.40 15.09 11.87
N LEU A 102 2.45 15.29 12.79
CA LEU A 102 1.04 15.37 12.49
C LEU A 102 0.70 16.66 11.73
N GLU A 103 1.29 17.79 12.11
CA GLU A 103 1.14 19.08 11.42
C GLU A 103 1.70 19.02 9.99
N GLU A 104 2.85 18.37 9.79
CA GLU A 104 3.40 18.08 8.45
C GLU A 104 2.47 17.16 7.62
N LEU A 105 1.84 16.16 8.26
CA LEU A 105 0.87 15.29 7.61
C LEU A 105 -0.42 16.04 7.23
N TYR A 106 -0.92 16.92 8.10
CA TYR A 106 -2.05 17.80 7.80
C TYR A 106 -1.76 18.78 6.65
N GLN A 107 -0.49 19.16 6.46
CA GLN A 107 -0.06 19.99 5.34
C GLN A 107 0.08 19.23 4.01
N THR A 108 0.13 17.90 4.02
CA THR A 108 0.19 17.11 2.79
C THR A 108 -1.16 17.00 2.09
N VAL A 109 -1.53 18.03 1.33
CA VAL A 109 -2.73 18.00 0.49
C VAL A 109 -2.51 17.09 -0.71
N ALA A 110 -3.32 16.04 -0.83
CA ALA A 110 -3.31 15.17 -2.01
C ALA A 110 -3.77 15.93 -3.27
N CYS A 111 -3.15 15.63 -4.41
CA CYS A 111 -3.51 16.26 -5.68
C CYS A 111 -4.97 15.94 -6.07
N VAL A 112 -5.80 16.97 -6.19
CA VAL A 112 -7.22 16.85 -6.56
C VAL A 112 -7.45 16.31 -7.97
N ASN A 113 -6.48 16.49 -8.89
CA ASN A 113 -6.57 15.98 -10.26
C ASN A 113 -6.23 14.47 -10.34
N CYS A 114 -5.03 14.07 -9.89
CA CYS A 114 -4.58 12.68 -10.07
C CYS A 114 -4.77 11.78 -8.85
N GLN A 115 -4.93 12.34 -7.65
CA GLN A 115 -5.08 11.64 -6.36
C GLN A 115 -3.95 10.64 -6.03
N LYS A 116 -2.81 10.72 -6.73
CA LYS A 116 -1.68 9.77 -6.63
C LYS A 116 -0.43 10.34 -5.95
N ALA A 117 -0.40 11.64 -5.71
CA ALA A 117 0.74 12.32 -5.10
C ALA A 117 0.26 13.49 -4.23
N ALA A 118 1.02 13.78 -3.18
CA ALA A 118 0.91 15.02 -2.43
C ALA A 118 1.36 16.21 -3.30
N LEU A 119 0.72 17.36 -3.10
CA LEU A 119 1.16 18.61 -3.70
C LEU A 119 2.39 19.13 -2.95
N THR A 120 3.35 19.65 -3.69
CA THR A 120 4.60 20.21 -3.16
C THR A 120 4.67 21.71 -3.45
N SER A 121 5.22 22.48 -2.51
CA SER A 121 5.43 23.92 -2.71
C SER A 121 6.35 24.18 -3.90
N SER A 122 5.93 25.09 -4.78
CA SER A 122 6.63 25.48 -6.00
C SER A 122 6.36 26.95 -6.33
N GLN A 123 7.04 27.48 -7.34
CA GLN A 123 6.80 28.82 -7.87
C GLN A 123 6.60 28.77 -9.38
N ILE A 124 5.48 29.33 -9.83
CA ILE A 124 5.16 29.48 -11.25
C ILE A 124 5.01 30.97 -11.53
N LYS A 125 5.85 31.50 -12.43
CA LYS A 125 5.87 32.93 -12.80
C LYS A 125 5.98 33.88 -11.59
N GLY A 126 6.67 33.45 -10.53
CA GLY A 126 6.86 34.24 -9.30
C GLY A 126 5.69 34.19 -8.32
N VAL A 127 4.64 33.41 -8.59
CA VAL A 127 3.53 33.19 -7.67
C VAL A 127 3.76 31.87 -6.91
N PRO A 128 3.65 31.86 -5.57
CA PRO A 128 3.73 30.62 -4.79
C PRO A 128 2.51 29.74 -5.06
N VAL A 129 2.76 28.49 -5.44
CA VAL A 129 1.73 27.51 -5.78
C VAL A 129 2.05 26.14 -5.20
N LEU A 130 1.02 25.33 -5.03
CA LEU A 130 1.14 23.91 -4.70
C LEU A 130 1.01 23.11 -6.00
N ALA A 131 2.07 22.41 -6.37
CA ALA A 131 2.17 21.69 -7.64
C ALA A 131 2.31 20.19 -7.44
N CYS A 132 1.68 19.41 -8.32
CA CYS A 132 1.75 17.95 -8.33
C CYS A 132 2.95 17.49 -9.19
N PRO A 133 3.89 16.72 -8.62
CA PRO A 133 5.06 16.24 -9.36
C PRO A 133 4.73 15.18 -10.42
N GLN A 134 3.54 14.57 -10.37
CA GLN A 134 3.18 13.47 -11.28
C GLN A 134 2.34 13.90 -12.49
N CYS A 135 1.38 14.80 -12.30
CA CYS A 135 0.43 15.17 -13.35
C CYS A 135 0.56 16.62 -13.85
N GLY A 136 1.45 17.42 -13.23
CA GLY A 136 1.66 18.82 -13.60
C GLY A 136 0.54 19.77 -13.19
N PHE A 137 -0.47 19.29 -12.46
CA PHE A 137 -1.49 20.15 -11.86
C PHE A 137 -0.87 21.10 -10.86
N TYR A 138 -1.31 22.36 -10.84
CA TYR A 138 -0.92 23.32 -9.81
C TYR A 138 -2.09 24.24 -9.48
N ALA A 139 -2.09 24.79 -8.27
CA ALA A 139 -3.03 25.80 -7.82
C ALA A 139 -2.39 26.68 -6.75
N THR A 140 -2.85 27.92 -6.62
CA THR A 140 -2.57 28.73 -5.42
C THR A 140 -3.26 28.11 -4.20
N GLU A 141 -2.72 28.33 -3.01
CA GLU A 141 -3.28 27.79 -1.77
C GLU A 141 -4.74 28.25 -1.56
N THR A 142 -5.02 29.52 -1.85
CA THR A 142 -6.36 30.12 -1.82
C THR A 142 -7.34 29.44 -2.78
N CYS A 143 -6.90 29.18 -4.02
CA CYS A 143 -7.69 28.48 -5.02
C CYS A 143 -7.96 27.03 -4.58
N LEU A 144 -6.95 26.36 -4.04
CA LEU A 144 -7.06 24.99 -3.53
C LEU A 144 -8.04 24.89 -2.36
N SER A 145 -8.01 25.82 -1.39
CA SER A 145 -9.01 25.86 -0.31
C SER A 145 -10.43 26.04 -0.85
N THR A 146 -10.59 26.87 -1.89
CA THR A 146 -11.89 27.08 -2.53
C THR A 146 -12.38 25.82 -3.24
N ILE A 147 -11.50 25.13 -3.96
CA ILE A 147 -11.78 23.83 -4.60
C ILE A 147 -12.20 22.78 -3.58
N LEU A 148 -11.49 22.67 -2.46
CA LEU A 148 -11.79 21.70 -1.40
C LEU A 148 -13.14 21.99 -0.73
N ASN A 149 -13.45 23.26 -0.47
CA ASN A 149 -14.74 23.67 0.08
C ASN A 149 -15.89 23.35 -0.89
N ALA A 150 -15.72 23.65 -2.18
CA ALA A 150 -16.69 23.31 -3.22
C ALA A 150 -16.90 21.79 -3.33
N SER A 151 -15.80 21.02 -3.28
CA SER A 151 -15.83 19.54 -3.27
C SER A 151 -16.64 19.00 -2.10
N HIS A 152 -16.37 19.51 -0.89
CA HIS A 152 -17.06 19.09 0.33
C HIS A 152 -18.55 19.44 0.28
N GLY A 153 -18.89 20.64 -0.18
CA GLY A 153 -20.27 21.06 -0.39
C GLY A 153 -21.01 20.16 -1.38
N HIS A 154 -20.40 19.86 -2.52
CA HIS A 154 -20.97 18.97 -3.54
C HIS A 154 -21.20 17.54 -3.02
N ALA A 155 -20.26 17.01 -2.24
CA ALA A 155 -20.35 15.66 -1.66
C ALA A 155 -21.55 15.48 -0.71
N THR A 156 -22.15 16.58 -0.20
CA THR A 156 -23.35 16.50 0.66
C THR A 156 -24.61 16.09 -0.09
N TYR A 157 -24.69 16.32 -1.40
CA TYR A 157 -25.90 16.07 -2.20
C TYR A 157 -25.67 15.26 -3.48
N CYS A 158 -24.41 15.02 -3.88
CA CYS A 158 -24.07 14.19 -5.03
C CYS A 158 -22.91 13.24 -4.71
N HIS A 159 -23.08 11.95 -5.04
CA HIS A 159 -22.06 10.93 -4.89
C HIS A 159 -21.09 10.85 -6.09
N GLY A 160 -21.16 11.81 -7.01
CA GLY A 160 -20.29 11.89 -8.17
C GLY A 160 -18.87 12.32 -7.81
N LEU A 161 -17.93 11.93 -8.65
CA LEU A 161 -16.54 12.35 -8.57
C LEU A 161 -16.35 13.59 -9.43
N ILE A 162 -15.75 14.64 -8.84
CA ILE A 162 -15.38 15.84 -9.57
C ILE A 162 -13.97 15.67 -10.12
N SER A 163 -13.83 15.84 -11.43
CA SER A 163 -12.53 15.88 -12.11
C SER A 163 -12.07 17.33 -12.22
N TYR A 164 -10.83 17.60 -11.78
CA TYR A 164 -10.22 18.93 -11.82
C TYR A 164 -9.09 18.95 -12.85
N SER A 165 -9.10 19.91 -13.77
CA SER A 165 -8.04 20.08 -14.76
C SER A 165 -7.74 21.55 -15.02
N LEU A 166 -6.48 21.87 -15.30
CA LEU A 166 -6.11 23.17 -15.85
C LEU A 166 -6.76 23.34 -17.22
N GLU A 167 -7.37 24.49 -17.46
CA GLU A 167 -7.97 24.79 -18.75
C GLU A 167 -6.86 24.96 -19.82
N PRO A 168 -6.97 24.28 -20.97
CA PRO A 168 -5.98 24.44 -22.03
C PRO A 168 -5.94 25.88 -22.57
N GLY A 169 -4.77 26.51 -22.51
CA GLY A 169 -4.55 27.85 -23.05
C GLY A 169 -4.72 28.99 -22.05
N THR A 170 -5.09 28.68 -20.81
CA THR A 170 -5.01 29.59 -19.66
C THR A 170 -4.04 29.01 -18.64
N ASP A 171 -3.38 29.89 -17.88
CA ASP A 171 -2.41 29.48 -16.86
C ASP A 171 -2.96 29.68 -15.43
N ASP A 172 -4.19 30.19 -15.33
CA ASP A 172 -4.83 30.69 -14.13
C ASP A 172 -6.25 30.12 -13.91
N THR A 173 -6.76 29.30 -14.84
CA THR A 173 -8.12 28.73 -14.74
C THR A 173 -8.11 27.21 -14.56
N ILE A 174 -8.89 26.75 -13.59
CA ILE A 174 -9.12 25.33 -13.30
C ILE A 174 -10.60 25.02 -13.56
N ILE A 175 -10.85 24.01 -14.39
CA ILE A 175 -12.19 23.51 -14.68
C ILE A 175 -12.48 22.31 -13.78
N ALA A 176 -13.70 22.26 -13.26
CA ALA A 176 -14.23 21.17 -12.47
C ALA A 176 -15.48 20.58 -13.16
N ALA A 177 -15.51 19.26 -13.31
CA ALA A 177 -16.65 18.56 -13.91
C ALA A 177 -17.05 17.34 -13.09
N CYS A 178 -18.32 17.25 -12.67
CA CYS A 178 -18.88 16.06 -12.01
C CYS A 178 -19.38 15.05 -13.04
N ASN A 179 -19.06 13.78 -12.83
CA ASN A 179 -19.46 12.70 -13.73
C ASN A 179 -20.91 12.20 -13.59
N ILE A 180 -21.70 12.74 -12.64
CA ILE A 180 -23.08 12.30 -12.38
C ILE A 180 -24.10 13.42 -12.59
N CYS A 181 -23.88 14.58 -11.98
CA CYS A 181 -24.84 15.69 -12.01
C CYS A 181 -24.51 16.75 -13.06
N ASP A 182 -23.47 16.52 -13.87
CA ASP A 182 -22.96 17.46 -14.87
C ASP A 182 -22.63 18.86 -14.29
N LEU A 183 -22.31 18.94 -13.00
CA LEU A 183 -21.77 20.15 -12.39
C LEU A 183 -20.53 20.58 -13.18
N TRP A 184 -20.53 21.83 -13.62
CA TRP A 184 -19.45 22.45 -14.36
C TRP A 184 -19.12 23.80 -13.72
N ASP A 185 -17.96 23.87 -13.07
CA ASP A 185 -17.48 25.05 -12.37
C ASP A 185 -16.09 25.45 -12.88
N MET A 186 -15.78 26.73 -12.74
CA MET A 186 -14.46 27.29 -13.03
C MET A 186 -13.91 28.03 -11.81
N PHE A 187 -12.64 27.78 -11.52
CA PHE A 187 -11.90 28.42 -10.45
C PHE A 187 -10.74 29.21 -11.04
N ASN A 188 -10.58 30.46 -10.61
CA ASN A 188 -9.44 31.28 -10.98
C ASN A 188 -8.42 31.31 -9.85
N MET A 189 -7.13 31.27 -10.21
CA MET A 189 -5.99 31.20 -9.29
C MET A 189 -5.58 32.55 -8.70
#